data_AF-A0A7K9QHX6-F1
#
_entry.id   AF-A0A7K9QHX6-F1
#
_cell.length_a   1.000
_cell.length_b   1.000
_cell.length_c   1.000
_cell.angle_alpha   90.00
_cell.angle_beta   90.00
_cell.angle_gamma   90.00
#
_symmetry.space_group_name_H-M   'P 1'
#
loop_
_entity.id
_entity.type
_entity.pdbx_description
1 polymer ?
#
loop_
_entity_poly.entity_id
_entity_poly.type
_entity_poly.pdbx_seq_one_letter_code
_entity_poly.pdbx_strand_id
1 'polypeptide(L)'
;DGMVQGRGIKCSLCTKALKKIQKLAGDDPDEAAVAAALQKGCRVLGRAMRKQCQRLVDKYQDQISEGLQNGDMPQDICTAMGICRS
;
A
#
# COMPACT_ATOMS: atom_id res chain seq x y z
N ASP A 1 -7.49 -17.61 -20.11
CA ASP A 1 -7.62 -18.72 -19.14
C ASP A 1 -6.79 -18.34 -17.92
N GLY A 2 -7.31 -18.02 -16.74
CA GLY A 2 -8.31 -18.79 -16.00
C GLY A 2 -7.69 -19.14 -14.64
N MET A 3 -7.80 -18.22 -13.67
CA MET A 3 -7.77 -18.46 -12.22
C MET A 3 -6.44 -18.89 -11.56
N VAL A 4 -5.90 -18.00 -10.72
CA VAL A 4 -5.44 -18.43 -9.39
C VAL A 4 -6.49 -17.98 -8.38
N GLN A 5 -7.30 -18.91 -7.86
CA GLN A 5 -7.98 -18.68 -6.60
C GLN A 5 -6.91 -18.55 -5.50
N GLY A 6 -6.66 -17.32 -5.09
CA GLY A 6 -6.02 -16.99 -3.84
C GLY A 6 -6.60 -15.67 -3.37
N ARG A 7 -6.80 -15.49 -2.07
CA ARG A 7 -7.15 -14.19 -1.47
C ARG A 7 -5.98 -13.21 -1.58
N GLY A 8 -5.53 -12.91 -2.81
CA GLY A 8 -4.41 -12.03 -3.11
C GLY A 8 -4.85 -10.58 -3.23
N ILE A 9 -3.98 -9.66 -2.81
CA ILE A 9 -4.23 -8.22 -2.94
C ILE A 9 -4.09 -7.86 -4.42
N LYS A 10 -5.08 -7.14 -4.99
CA LYS A 10 -5.00 -6.68 -6.38
C LYS A 10 -3.98 -5.56 -6.53
N CYS A 11 -3.21 -5.53 -7.63
CA CYS A 11 -2.32 -4.41 -7.97
C CYS A 11 -3.02 -3.04 -7.88
N SER A 12 -4.23 -2.92 -8.45
CA SER A 12 -5.02 -1.68 -8.35
C SER A 12 -5.37 -1.28 -6.91
N LEU A 13 -5.50 -2.24 -5.99
CA LEU A 13 -5.73 -1.94 -4.58
C LEU A 13 -4.45 -1.45 -3.93
N CYS A 14 -3.33 -2.14 -4.18
CA CYS A 14 -2.02 -1.76 -3.66
C CYS A 14 -1.65 -0.34 -4.08
N THR A 15 -1.70 -0.02 -5.38
CA THR A 15 -1.34 1.30 -5.88
C THR A 15 -2.27 2.40 -5.37
N LYS A 16 -3.58 2.13 -5.28
CA LYS A 16 -4.54 3.08 -4.69
C LYS A 16 -4.31 3.31 -3.20
N ALA A 17 -3.99 2.27 -2.44
CA ALA A 17 -3.68 2.37 -1.02
C ALA A 17 -2.43 3.22 -0.82
N LEU A 18 -1.34 2.86 -1.49
CA LEU A 18 -0.07 3.57 -1.38
C LEU A 18 -0.18 5.02 -1.82
N LYS A 19 -0.88 5.31 -2.92
CA LYS A 19 -1.12 6.70 -3.35
C LYS A 19 -1.88 7.53 -2.30
N LYS A 20 -2.80 6.91 -1.54
CA LYS A 20 -3.50 7.59 -0.44
C LYS A 20 -2.59 7.74 0.79
N ILE A 21 -1.79 6.73 1.10
CA ILE A 21 -0.85 6.75 2.22
C ILE A 21 0.22 7.82 1.96
N GLN A 22 0.88 7.80 0.79
CA GLN A 22 1.86 8.81 0.38
C GLN A 22 1.30 10.23 0.49
N LYS A 23 0.08 10.47 -0.02
CA LYS A 23 -0.57 11.78 0.10
C LYS A 23 -0.85 12.21 1.54
N LEU A 24 -1.05 11.27 2.46
CA LEU A 24 -1.25 11.55 3.89
C LEU A 24 0.07 11.70 4.64
N ALA A 25 1.11 11.03 4.18
CA ALA A 25 2.44 11.01 4.78
C ALA A 25 3.22 12.30 4.44
N GLY A 26 3.09 12.80 3.19
CA GLY A 26 3.84 13.95 2.69
C GLY A 26 4.97 13.54 1.75
N ASP A 27 5.75 14.52 1.30
CA ASP A 27 6.89 14.30 0.38
C ASP A 27 8.06 13.58 1.06
N ASP A 28 8.30 13.84 2.36
CA ASP A 28 9.40 13.25 3.13
C ASP A 28 8.88 12.84 4.52
N PRO A 29 8.20 11.67 4.61
CA PRO A 29 7.56 11.27 5.85
C PRO A 29 8.50 10.53 6.80
N ASP A 30 8.62 11.00 8.03
CA ASP A 30 9.25 10.23 9.12
C ASP A 30 8.47 8.95 9.45
N GLU A 31 9.10 8.02 10.16
CA GLU A 31 8.49 6.74 10.57
C GLU A 31 7.11 6.91 11.24
N ALA A 32 6.97 7.90 12.13
CA ALA A 32 5.72 8.22 12.79
C ALA A 32 4.63 8.72 11.82
N ALA A 33 5.01 9.53 10.83
CA ALA A 33 4.12 10.04 9.80
C ALA A 33 3.64 8.90 8.89
N VAL A 34 4.55 8.01 8.48
CA VAL A 34 4.21 6.81 7.70
C VAL A 34 3.25 5.90 8.47
N ALA A 35 3.54 5.58 9.73
CA ALA A 35 2.67 4.74 10.55
C ALA A 35 1.25 5.32 10.68
N ALA A 36 1.15 6.64 10.92
CA ALA A 36 -0.13 7.34 10.96
C ALA A 36 -0.84 7.31 9.59
N ALA A 37 -0.11 7.49 8.49
CA ALA A 37 -0.63 7.45 7.14
C ALA A 37 -1.10 6.05 6.74
N LEU A 38 -0.41 4.99 7.13
CA LEU A 38 -0.80 3.60 6.92
C LEU A 38 -2.14 3.28 7.60
N GLN A 39 -2.30 3.72 8.86
CA GLN A 39 -3.55 3.56 9.60
C GLN A 39 -4.72 4.34 9.00
N LYS A 40 -4.47 5.57 8.51
CA LYS A 40 -5.49 6.45 7.94
C LYS A 40 -5.82 6.11 6.49
N GLY A 41 -4.82 5.73 5.69
CA GLY A 41 -4.94 5.48 4.25
C GLY A 41 -5.96 4.38 3.92
N CYS A 42 -5.96 3.30 4.69
CA CYS A 42 -6.96 2.23 4.53
C CYS A 42 -8.38 2.65 4.92
N ARG A 43 -8.57 3.68 5.75
CA ARG A 43 -9.90 4.20 6.10
C ARG A 43 -10.52 4.96 4.94
N VAL A 44 -9.70 5.61 4.11
CA VAL A 44 -10.14 6.44 2.97
C VAL A 44 -10.63 5.58 1.79
N LEU A 45 -10.18 4.33 1.67
CA LEU A 45 -10.55 3.42 0.57
C LEU A 45 -11.97 2.83 0.66
N GLY A 46 -12.72 3.11 1.73
CA GLY A 46 -14.08 2.62 1.94
C GLY A 46 -14.16 1.17 2.47
N ARG A 47 -15.33 0.78 3.00
CA ARG A 47 -15.52 -0.49 3.75
C ARG A 47 -15.13 -1.75 2.98
N ALA A 48 -15.40 -1.81 1.67
CA ALA A 48 -15.14 -3.00 0.85
C ALA A 48 -13.63 -3.27 0.65
N MET A 49 -12.83 -2.21 0.55
CA MET A 49 -11.38 -2.29 0.29
C MET A 49 -10.56 -2.22 1.57
N ARG A 50 -11.12 -1.63 2.65
CA ARG A 50 -10.43 -1.42 3.92
C ARG A 50 -9.81 -2.69 4.49
N LYS A 51 -10.55 -3.80 4.52
CA LYS A 51 -10.04 -5.08 5.04
C LYS A 51 -8.86 -5.62 4.22
N GLN A 52 -8.87 -5.42 2.91
CA GLN A 52 -7.77 -5.86 2.05
C GLN A 52 -6.56 -4.93 2.15
N CYS A 53 -6.78 -3.62 2.25
CA CYS A 53 -5.73 -2.64 2.50
C CYS A 53 -5.06 -2.87 3.85
N GLN A 54 -5.84 -3.15 4.91
CA GLN A 54 -5.26 -3.46 6.21
C GLN A 54 -4.36 -4.70 6.14
N ARG A 55 -4.77 -5.74 5.41
CA ARG A 55 -3.89 -6.91 5.20
C ARG A 55 -2.64 -6.60 4.37
N LEU A 56 -2.72 -5.69 3.41
CA LEU A 56 -1.56 -5.20 2.67
C LEU A 56 -0.59 -4.51 3.64
N VAL A 57 -1.09 -3.51 4.37
CA VAL A 57 -0.29 -2.73 5.31
C VAL A 57 0.31 -3.64 6.39
N ASP A 58 -0.48 -4.49 7.01
CA ASP A 58 -0.02 -5.36 8.11
C ASP A 58 1.10 -6.32 7.66
N LYS A 59 0.97 -6.87 6.45
CA LYS A 59 1.95 -7.82 5.89
C LYS A 59 3.21 -7.15 5.34
N TYR A 60 3.07 -5.92 4.83
CA TYR A 60 4.12 -5.26 4.06
C TYR A 60 4.50 -3.89 4.63
N GLN A 61 4.19 -3.61 5.91
CA GLN A 61 4.40 -2.29 6.51
C GLN A 61 5.85 -1.82 6.37
N ASP A 62 6.82 -2.70 6.60
CA ASP A 62 8.24 -2.35 6.54
C ASP A 62 8.65 -1.96 5.12
N GLN A 63 8.31 -2.78 4.12
CA GLN A 63 8.60 -2.51 2.72
C GLN A 63 7.90 -1.25 2.20
N ILE A 64 6.66 -1.02 2.65
CA ILE A 64 5.91 0.19 2.29
C ILE A 64 6.56 1.41 2.94
N SER A 65 7.00 1.29 4.19
CA SER A 65 7.60 2.40 4.92
C SER A 65 8.95 2.79 4.33
N GLU A 66 9.79 1.80 4.04
CA GLU A 66 11.06 1.99 3.34
C GLU A 66 10.85 2.64 1.98
N GLY A 67 9.93 2.13 1.16
CA GLY A 67 9.64 2.72 -0.16
C GLY A 67 9.12 4.15 -0.07
N LEU A 68 8.26 4.46 0.91
CA LEU A 68 7.77 5.82 1.10
C LEU A 68 8.86 6.79 1.59
N GLN A 69 9.74 6.35 2.48
CA GLN A 69 10.88 7.15 2.95
C GLN A 69 11.93 7.37 1.84
N ASN A 70 12.07 6.40 0.93
CA ASN A 70 12.94 6.52 -0.25
C ASN A 70 12.32 7.37 -1.37
N GLY A 71 11.08 7.83 -1.22
CA GLY A 71 10.38 8.58 -2.26
C GLY A 71 9.93 7.74 -3.46
N ASP A 72 9.83 6.41 -3.30
CA ASP A 72 9.43 5.51 -4.38
C ASP A 72 7.98 5.75 -4.83
N MET A 73 7.71 5.47 -6.10
CA MET A 73 6.36 5.56 -6.63
C MET A 73 5.49 4.40 -6.13
N PRO A 74 4.19 4.62 -5.87
CA PRO A 74 3.25 3.58 -5.45
C PRO A 74 3.24 2.32 -6.33
N GLN A 75 3.54 2.46 -7.62
CA GLN A 75 3.61 1.33 -8.53
C GLN A 75 4.85 0.48 -8.30
N ASP A 76 6.02 1.11 -8.10
CA ASP A 76 7.29 0.43 -7.90
C ASP A 76 7.30 -0.34 -6.59
N ILE A 77 6.80 0.26 -5.50
CA ILE A 77 6.65 -0.42 -4.21
C ILE A 77 5.76 -1.67 -4.38
N CYS A 78 4.63 -1.56 -5.08
CA CYS A 78 3.75 -2.70 -5.33
C CYS A 78 4.36 -3.79 -6.23
N THR A 79 5.23 -3.41 -7.17
CA THR A 79 5.99 -4.33 -8.00
C THR A 79 7.08 -5.03 -7.19
N ALA A 80 7.80 -4.31 -6.34
CA ALA A 80 8.82 -4.86 -5.44
C ALA A 80 8.23 -5.89 -4.46
N MET A 81 6.99 -5.69 -4.02
CA MET A 81 6.25 -6.66 -3.19
C MET A 81 5.70 -7.86 -3.99
N GLY A 82 5.92 -7.92 -5.31
CA GLY A 82 5.40 -8.96 -6.20
C GLY A 82 3.87 -8.92 -6.39
N ILE A 83 3.24 -7.80 -6.08
CA ILE A 83 1.77 -7.63 -6.17
C ILE A 83 1.38 -7.12 -7.56
N CYS A 84 2.12 -6.14 -8.07
CA CYS A 84 2.04 -5.69 -9.44
C CYS A 84 3.08 -6.42 -10.29
N ARG A 85 2.76 -6.60 -11.56
CA ARG A 85 3.70 -7.09 -12.57
C ARG A 85 4.06 -5.89 -13.44
N SER A 86 5.36 -5.68 -13.69
CA SER A 86 5.86 -4.64 -14.58
C SER A 86 5.40 -4.84 -16.02
#